data_AF-A0AB33V886-F1
#
_entry.id   AF-A0AB33V886-F1
#
_cell.length_a   1.000
_cell.length_b   1.000
_cell.length_c   1.000
_cell.angle_alpha   90.00
_cell.angle_beta   90.00
_cell.angle_gamma   90.00
#
_symmetry.space_group_name_H-M   'P 1'
#
loop_
_entity.id
_entity.type
_entity.pdbx_description
1 polymer ?
#
loop_
_entity_poly.entity_id
_entity_poly.type
_entity_poly.pdbx_seq_one_letter_code
_entity_poly.pdbx_strand_id
1 'polypeptide(L)'
;MNQGLNERLSRTDLNKGEYGGRYKAIKAKPKDKLRNSDKEVLYDPDMYLYRRGEVAGVTRSGFIPFYWGYRAASDEIAKVNDAGIVKSTVADANGNLMTRGQYQDKKGNRLDAHFAKPGGFFANATNNIPDMYGAGFHAGPDARIVSEYRLAGNYTYPGDAPDRRYFVLAAHRLANLISTIREIKPTAAAESHGLNPKHETITVLGHSQGTIITLLAQAILVQQGKRCIDCFILVDTPYSLYDTDGCSQTAHAKLKTLVDIVNEVTKTPYTIPELAELLVGHEKYGGRTGSGWTPKQGKRRDKSGKNWITFDERDNRGKVYLYFCPEDTVVGLKDMRGIGTFGVPDTVPGDVTDQNKKPAAMPAMDALKGKRFFQRMWTRMERDRNGDGRPDRVLVGTAPAHVPVRMQDERLTPGPERGRSMMGSAAAKTKNALLQENFARNNMRFINGEELKPPCDPELYGGEVVRGGPRPGHADVAGEVTPDDVSQNLALGNR
;
A
#
# COMPACT_ATOMS: atom_id res chain seq x y z
N MET A 1 -12.35 0.37 8.16
CA MET A 1 -13.17 -0.61 7.42
C MET A 1 -14.44 -1.01 8.18
N ASN A 2 -14.37 -1.67 9.34
CA ASN A 2 -15.57 -2.20 10.03
C ASN A 2 -16.59 -1.12 10.44
N GLN A 3 -16.18 0.11 10.76
CA GLN A 3 -17.11 1.21 11.01
C GLN A 3 -18.01 1.50 9.80
N GLY A 4 -17.45 1.59 8.60
CA GLY A 4 -18.26 1.80 7.38
C GLY A 4 -19.15 0.61 7.06
N LEU A 5 -18.74 -0.61 7.42
CA LEU A 5 -19.58 -1.81 7.27
C LEU A 5 -20.72 -1.84 8.30
N ASN A 6 -20.44 -1.44 9.54
CA ASN A 6 -21.45 -1.20 10.58
C ASN A 6 -22.50 -0.19 10.10
N GLU A 7 -22.06 0.95 9.56
CA GLU A 7 -22.94 1.94 8.94
C GLU A 7 -23.80 1.26 7.86
N ARG A 8 -23.17 0.65 6.85
CA ARG A 8 -23.87 0.00 5.72
C ARG A 8 -24.91 -1.02 6.17
N LEU A 9 -24.62 -1.81 7.18
CA LEU A 9 -25.50 -2.89 7.66
C LEU A 9 -26.44 -2.44 8.77
N SER A 10 -26.40 -1.17 9.18
CA SER A 10 -27.10 -0.67 10.39
C SER A 10 -26.79 -1.51 11.64
N ARG A 11 -25.52 -1.86 11.80
CA ARG A 11 -24.97 -2.64 12.91
C ARG A 11 -24.01 -1.78 13.74
N THR A 12 -23.73 -2.22 14.96
CA THR A 12 -22.77 -1.57 15.86
C THR A 12 -21.74 -2.55 16.42
N ASP A 13 -21.88 -3.83 16.10
CA ASP A 13 -21.17 -4.94 16.72
C ASP A 13 -20.01 -5.46 15.86
N LEU A 14 -19.88 -5.02 14.60
CA LEU A 14 -18.70 -5.36 13.79
C LEU A 14 -17.49 -4.61 14.32
N ASN A 15 -16.44 -5.35 14.66
CA ASN A 15 -15.25 -4.82 15.29
C ASN A 15 -14.00 -5.45 14.67
N LYS A 16 -12.87 -4.73 14.80
CA LYS A 16 -11.59 -5.13 14.18
C LYS A 16 -10.89 -6.18 15.03
N GLY A 17 -10.11 -7.04 14.38
CA GLY A 17 -9.07 -7.78 15.10
C GLY A 17 -8.01 -6.82 15.62
N GLU A 18 -7.41 -7.17 16.75
CA GLU A 18 -6.38 -6.35 17.38
C GLU A 18 -5.00 -6.78 16.91
N TYR A 19 -4.22 -5.85 16.38
CA TYR A 19 -2.84 -6.08 16.01
C TYR A 19 -1.93 -5.91 17.22
N GLY A 20 -1.12 -6.93 17.51
CA GLY A 20 -0.13 -6.90 18.58
C GLY A 20 -0.70 -6.92 19.99
N GLY A 21 -1.98 -7.28 20.19
CA GLY A 21 -2.63 -7.25 21.50
C GLY A 21 -1.87 -8.09 22.55
N ARG A 22 -1.51 -9.33 22.21
CA ARG A 22 -0.69 -10.20 23.07
C ARG A 22 0.67 -9.58 23.39
N TYR A 23 1.33 -9.00 22.38
CA TYR A 23 2.64 -8.37 22.54
C TYR A 23 2.57 -7.19 23.51
N LYS A 24 1.62 -6.27 23.29
CA LYS A 24 1.40 -5.08 24.14
C LYS A 24 1.06 -5.47 25.58
N ALA A 25 0.15 -6.45 25.75
CA ALA A 25 -0.24 -6.92 27.08
C ALA A 25 0.95 -7.51 27.86
N ILE A 26 1.84 -8.24 27.19
CA ILE A 26 3.04 -8.79 27.83
C ILE A 26 4.07 -7.69 28.11
N LYS A 27 4.29 -6.76 27.17
CA LYS A 27 5.24 -5.63 27.33
C LYS A 27 4.87 -4.71 28.50
N ALA A 28 3.58 -4.62 28.84
CA ALA A 28 3.09 -3.85 29.99
C ALA A 28 3.27 -4.55 31.34
N LYS A 29 3.63 -5.83 31.39
CA LYS A 29 3.85 -6.55 32.66
C LYS A 29 5.12 -6.04 33.37
N PRO A 30 5.14 -5.98 34.71
CA PRO A 30 6.36 -5.78 35.48
C PRO A 30 7.41 -6.86 35.14
N LYS A 31 8.69 -6.47 35.05
CA LYS A 31 9.78 -7.36 34.61
C LYS A 31 9.92 -8.60 35.50
N ASP A 32 9.71 -8.45 36.80
CA ASP A 32 9.71 -9.49 37.83
C ASP A 32 8.56 -10.50 37.69
N LYS A 33 7.51 -10.16 36.92
CA LYS A 33 6.34 -11.00 36.67
C LYS A 33 6.35 -11.67 35.29
N LEU A 34 7.42 -11.52 34.51
CA LEU A 34 7.55 -12.13 33.20
C LEU A 34 7.91 -13.62 33.31
N ARG A 35 7.07 -14.47 32.72
CA ARG A 35 7.36 -15.91 32.57
C ARG A 35 8.28 -16.15 31.37
N ASN A 36 8.90 -17.34 31.28
CA ASN A 36 9.72 -17.69 30.11
C ASN A 36 8.92 -17.64 28.79
N SER A 37 7.67 -18.09 28.78
CA SER A 37 6.77 -17.97 27.61
C SER A 37 6.44 -16.53 27.23
N ASP A 38 6.54 -15.59 28.17
CA ASP A 38 6.34 -14.17 27.91
C ASP A 38 7.58 -13.59 27.20
N LYS A 39 8.78 -14.08 27.55
CA LYS A 39 10.04 -13.69 26.90
C LYS A 39 10.07 -14.10 25.43
N GLU A 40 9.59 -15.30 25.09
CA GLU A 40 9.48 -15.75 23.68
C GLU A 40 8.69 -14.77 22.80
N VAL A 41 7.64 -14.16 23.36
CA VAL A 41 6.84 -13.15 22.64
C VAL A 41 7.59 -11.83 22.47
N LEU A 42 8.29 -11.39 23.52
CA LEU A 42 9.03 -10.12 23.51
C LEU A 42 10.30 -10.19 22.65
N TYR A 43 10.91 -11.37 22.50
CA TYR A 43 12.08 -11.57 21.66
C TYR A 43 11.76 -11.71 20.17
N ASP A 44 10.49 -11.89 19.81
CA ASP A 44 10.03 -12.01 18.42
C ASP A 44 8.95 -10.96 18.08
N PRO A 45 9.29 -9.66 18.12
CA PRO A 45 8.33 -8.61 17.80
C PRO A 45 7.85 -8.69 16.34
N ASP A 46 8.66 -9.20 15.41
CA ASP A 46 8.28 -9.35 14.00
C ASP A 46 7.04 -10.23 13.83
N MET A 47 7.00 -11.36 14.54
CA MET A 47 5.82 -12.21 14.57
C MET A 47 4.70 -11.61 15.40
N TYR A 48 4.96 -11.09 16.60
CA TYR A 48 3.91 -10.82 17.56
C TYR A 48 3.37 -9.38 17.57
N LEU A 49 4.15 -8.37 17.19
CA LEU A 49 3.73 -6.96 17.21
C LEU A 49 2.70 -6.66 16.11
N TYR A 50 2.86 -7.26 14.94
CA TYR A 50 1.97 -7.05 13.78
C TYR A 50 1.03 -8.22 13.50
N ARG A 51 1.02 -9.24 14.36
CA ARG A 51 0.03 -10.31 14.26
C ARG A 51 -1.34 -9.78 14.63
N ARG A 52 -2.29 -10.00 13.71
CA ARG A 52 -3.71 -9.79 13.98
C ARG A 52 -4.22 -10.91 14.90
N GLY A 53 -4.70 -10.53 16.07
CA GLY A 53 -5.41 -11.40 16.99
C GLY A 53 -6.91 -11.40 16.68
N GLU A 54 -7.49 -12.60 16.71
CA GLU A 54 -8.93 -12.84 16.68
C GLU A 54 -9.37 -13.28 18.08
N VAL A 55 -10.40 -12.64 18.63
CA VAL A 55 -11.02 -13.06 19.88
C VAL A 55 -12.36 -13.70 19.54
N ALA A 56 -12.48 -15.01 19.76
CA ALA A 56 -13.70 -15.75 19.44
C ALA A 56 -14.94 -15.10 20.10
N GLY A 57 -16.03 -14.97 19.35
CA GLY A 57 -17.28 -14.33 19.80
C GLY A 57 -17.25 -12.79 19.87
N VAL A 58 -16.05 -12.20 20.00
CA VAL A 58 -15.85 -10.74 19.99
C VAL A 58 -15.54 -10.27 18.59
N THR A 59 -14.49 -10.78 17.94
CA THR A 59 -14.04 -10.25 16.65
C THR A 59 -15.01 -10.59 15.51
N ARG A 60 -15.53 -9.55 14.86
CA ARG A 60 -16.52 -9.63 13.77
C ARG A 60 -16.07 -8.72 12.63
N SER A 61 -15.12 -9.20 11.81
CA SER A 61 -14.56 -8.43 10.71
C SER A 61 -14.64 -9.19 9.39
N GLY A 62 -15.07 -8.49 8.33
CA GLY A 62 -14.98 -8.97 6.94
C GLY A 62 -13.61 -8.73 6.30
N PHE A 63 -12.58 -8.37 7.08
CA PHE A 63 -11.24 -8.07 6.57
C PHE A 63 -10.37 -9.32 6.58
N ILE A 64 -9.91 -9.73 5.39
CA ILE A 64 -8.96 -10.84 5.23
C ILE A 64 -7.58 -10.24 4.96
N PRO A 65 -6.64 -10.30 5.93
CA PRO A 65 -5.27 -9.87 5.68
C PRO A 65 -4.56 -10.86 4.75
N PHE A 66 -3.93 -10.35 3.70
CA PHE A 66 -3.09 -11.14 2.80
C PHE A 66 -1.62 -10.81 3.06
N TYR A 67 -0.93 -11.71 3.77
CA TYR A 67 0.50 -11.58 4.07
C TYR A 67 1.33 -12.27 3.00
N TRP A 68 2.38 -11.58 2.55
CA TRP A 68 3.34 -12.08 1.58
C TRP A 68 4.73 -11.54 1.93
N GLY A 69 5.76 -12.20 1.43
CA GLY A 69 7.15 -11.85 1.72
C GLY A 69 8.10 -12.93 1.24
N TYR A 70 9.37 -12.77 1.58
CA TYR A 70 10.42 -13.72 1.26
C TYR A 70 10.99 -14.33 2.53
N ARG A 71 11.26 -15.63 2.47
CA ARG A 71 11.97 -16.38 3.50
C ARG A 71 13.23 -16.96 2.89
N ALA A 72 14.36 -16.69 3.52
CA ALA A 72 15.66 -17.21 3.09
C ALA A 72 15.67 -18.74 3.18
N ALA A 73 16.23 -19.37 2.15
CA ALA A 73 16.56 -20.79 2.17
C ALA A 73 17.76 -21.05 3.11
N SER A 74 17.93 -22.30 3.52
CA SER A 74 18.94 -22.65 4.54
C SER A 74 20.38 -22.34 4.10
N ASP A 75 20.63 -22.38 2.80
CA ASP A 75 21.90 -22.06 2.14
C ASP A 75 22.08 -20.56 1.88
N GLU A 76 21.07 -19.72 2.13
CA GLU A 76 21.19 -18.26 2.04
C GLU A 76 21.47 -17.63 3.41
N ILE A 77 21.18 -18.35 4.50
CA ILE A 77 21.44 -17.92 5.88
C ILE A 77 22.95 -17.98 6.16
N ALA A 78 23.48 -16.94 6.82
CA ALA A 78 24.89 -16.92 7.24
C ALA A 78 25.13 -17.91 8.38
N LYS A 79 26.14 -18.77 8.23
CA LYS A 79 26.49 -19.82 9.21
C LYS A 79 27.97 -19.79 9.57
N VAL A 80 28.34 -20.40 10.69
CA VAL A 80 29.75 -20.44 11.17
C VAL A 80 30.70 -21.01 10.11
N ASN A 81 30.25 -22.00 9.33
CA ASN A 81 31.03 -22.64 8.26
C ASN A 81 30.85 -21.99 6.88
N ASP A 82 29.95 -21.01 6.76
CA ASP A 82 29.61 -20.34 5.50
C ASP A 82 28.98 -18.96 5.80
N ALA A 83 29.83 -18.04 6.23
CA ALA A 83 29.41 -16.76 6.78
C ALA A 83 29.03 -15.73 5.71
N GLY A 84 29.39 -15.97 4.44
CA GLY A 84 29.34 -14.95 3.40
C GLY A 84 30.14 -13.71 3.81
N ILE A 85 29.51 -12.54 3.82
CA ILE A 85 30.13 -11.28 4.26
C ILE A 85 29.97 -11.00 5.77
N VAL A 86 29.20 -11.82 6.47
CA VAL A 86 28.89 -11.62 7.89
C VAL A 86 30.11 -11.89 8.75
N LYS A 87 30.45 -10.94 9.63
CA LYS A 87 31.63 -11.01 10.51
C LYS A 87 31.32 -11.43 11.94
N SER A 88 30.06 -11.72 12.25
CA SER A 88 29.69 -12.15 13.60
C SER A 88 30.33 -13.48 13.95
N THR A 89 30.79 -13.62 15.19
CA THR A 89 31.28 -14.87 15.78
C THR A 89 30.28 -15.51 16.72
N VAL A 90 29.11 -14.89 16.91
CA VAL A 90 28.03 -15.41 17.74
C VAL A 90 27.08 -16.22 16.86
N ALA A 91 26.75 -17.44 17.29
CA ALA A 91 25.84 -18.34 16.58
C ALA A 91 24.82 -18.98 17.52
N ASP A 92 23.69 -19.42 16.95
CA ASP A 92 22.74 -20.29 17.66
C ASP A 92 23.23 -21.74 17.73
N ALA A 93 22.45 -22.62 18.36
CA ALA A 93 22.79 -24.05 18.48
C ALA A 93 22.92 -24.79 17.14
N ASN A 94 22.35 -24.23 16.06
CA ASN A 94 22.40 -24.78 14.71
C ASN A 94 23.54 -24.16 13.87
N GLY A 95 24.36 -23.29 14.47
CA GLY A 95 25.45 -22.60 13.79
C GLY A 95 25.01 -21.43 12.91
N ASN A 96 23.78 -20.92 13.04
CA ASN A 96 23.34 -19.72 12.32
C ASN A 96 23.93 -18.48 12.99
N LEU A 97 24.61 -17.63 12.23
CA LEU A 97 25.26 -16.43 12.75
C LEU A 97 24.22 -15.37 13.14
N MET A 98 24.49 -14.70 14.25
CA MET A 98 23.66 -13.62 14.78
C MET A 98 24.48 -12.36 15.03
N THR A 99 24.07 -11.22 14.47
CA THR A 99 24.62 -9.91 14.82
C THR A 99 23.68 -9.24 15.82
N ARG A 100 24.18 -9.02 17.05
CA ARG A 100 23.40 -8.37 18.14
C ARG A 100 22.03 -9.03 18.37
N GLY A 101 22.00 -10.36 18.31
CA GLY A 101 20.79 -11.15 18.51
C GLY A 101 19.84 -11.20 17.30
N GLN A 102 20.27 -10.76 16.13
CA GLN A 102 19.49 -10.83 14.88
C GLN A 102 20.18 -11.72 13.87
N TYR A 103 19.42 -12.59 13.18
CA TYR A 103 19.95 -13.41 12.10
C TYR A 103 20.27 -12.57 10.87
N GLN A 104 21.19 -13.07 10.04
CA GLN A 104 21.52 -12.44 8.76
C GLN A 104 21.60 -13.48 7.64
N ASP A 105 21.31 -13.05 6.41
CA ASP A 105 21.72 -13.78 5.22
C ASP A 105 23.22 -13.57 4.95
N LYS A 106 23.78 -14.37 4.05
CA LYS A 106 25.20 -14.29 3.63
C LYS A 106 25.60 -12.94 3.02
N LYS A 107 24.62 -12.09 2.69
CA LYS A 107 24.77 -10.75 2.11
C LYS A 107 24.62 -9.65 3.18
N GLY A 108 24.55 -10.01 4.47
CA GLY A 108 24.46 -9.07 5.58
C GLY A 108 23.07 -8.47 5.81
N ASN A 109 22.04 -8.89 5.08
CA ASN A 109 20.69 -8.43 5.34
C ASN A 109 20.16 -9.08 6.62
N ARG A 110 19.53 -8.27 7.49
CA ARG A 110 18.82 -8.80 8.66
C ARG A 110 17.67 -9.73 8.24
N LEU A 111 17.58 -10.87 8.92
CA LEU A 111 16.45 -11.79 8.88
C LEU A 111 15.76 -11.83 10.25
N ASP A 112 14.44 -12.07 10.26
CA ASP A 112 13.69 -12.28 11.51
C ASP A 112 13.97 -13.65 12.14
N ALA A 113 13.34 -13.93 13.28
CA ALA A 113 13.49 -15.20 14.01
C ALA A 113 13.07 -16.45 13.20
N HIS A 114 12.35 -16.26 12.09
CA HIS A 114 11.86 -17.31 11.19
C HIS A 114 12.59 -17.29 9.83
N PHE A 115 13.69 -16.55 9.74
CA PHE A 115 14.51 -16.33 8.54
C PHE A 115 13.78 -15.61 7.41
N ALA A 116 12.70 -14.89 7.72
CA ALA A 116 12.05 -14.01 6.76
C ALA A 116 12.80 -12.69 6.64
N LYS A 117 12.93 -12.19 5.41
CA LYS A 117 13.42 -10.84 5.20
C LYS A 117 12.30 -9.87 5.58
N PRO A 118 12.53 -8.93 6.49
CA PRO A 118 11.49 -8.00 6.92
C PRO A 118 11.02 -7.16 5.73
N GLY A 119 9.73 -6.84 5.71
CA GLY A 119 9.24 -5.76 4.86
C GLY A 119 9.90 -4.44 5.29
N GLY A 120 10.48 -3.69 4.35
CA GLY A 120 11.25 -2.49 4.66
C GLY A 120 11.80 -1.82 3.40
N PHE A 121 12.29 -0.57 3.55
CA PHE A 121 12.66 0.38 2.48
C PHE A 121 13.38 -0.29 1.28
N PHE A 122 12.73 -0.28 0.11
CA PHE A 122 13.20 -0.49 -1.29
C PHE A 122 14.07 -1.65 -1.70
N ALA A 123 14.63 -2.44 -0.80
CA ALA A 123 15.71 -3.33 -1.18
C ALA A 123 15.30 -4.36 -2.25
N ASN A 124 14.01 -4.54 -2.60
CA ASN A 124 13.68 -5.32 -3.79
C ASN A 124 12.48 -4.85 -4.61
N ALA A 125 12.00 -3.62 -4.40
CA ALA A 125 10.80 -3.14 -5.07
C ALA A 125 10.99 -3.03 -6.60
N THR A 126 9.88 -3.03 -7.33
CA THR A 126 9.82 -2.77 -8.79
C THR A 126 8.69 -1.80 -9.09
N ASN A 127 8.75 -1.17 -10.26
CA ASN A 127 7.71 -0.27 -10.75
C ASN A 127 6.89 -0.86 -11.92
N ASN A 128 7.06 -2.14 -12.21
CA ASN A 128 6.35 -2.86 -13.27
C ASN A 128 6.26 -4.37 -12.97
N ILE A 129 5.41 -5.06 -13.74
CA ILE A 129 5.14 -6.50 -13.58
C ILE A 129 6.32 -7.37 -14.10
N PRO A 130 6.86 -7.18 -15.32
CA PRO A 130 7.92 -8.04 -15.84
C PRO A 130 9.15 -8.15 -14.93
N ASP A 131 9.57 -7.05 -14.29
CA ASP A 131 10.73 -7.05 -13.39
C ASP A 131 10.51 -7.90 -12.12
N MET A 132 9.27 -8.30 -11.79
CA MET A 132 9.00 -9.28 -10.72
C MET A 132 9.56 -10.68 -11.04
N TYR A 133 9.78 -10.99 -12.32
CA TYR A 133 10.34 -12.28 -12.76
C TYR A 133 11.87 -12.27 -12.78
N GLY A 134 12.49 -11.11 -12.60
CA GLY A 134 13.93 -10.93 -12.71
C GLY A 134 14.70 -11.10 -11.41
N ALA A 135 15.99 -10.76 -11.51
CA ALA A 135 16.92 -10.68 -10.39
C ALA A 135 16.43 -9.70 -9.32
N GLY A 136 17.02 -9.78 -8.13
CA GLY A 136 16.81 -8.79 -7.08
C GLY A 136 17.56 -7.47 -7.31
N PHE A 137 17.41 -6.54 -6.39
CA PHE A 137 18.33 -5.40 -6.26
C PHE A 137 19.77 -5.90 -5.99
N HIS A 138 20.74 -5.28 -6.65
CA HIS A 138 22.16 -5.47 -6.37
C HIS A 138 22.76 -4.16 -5.86
N ALA A 139 23.50 -4.25 -4.76
CA ALA A 139 24.14 -3.12 -4.13
C ALA A 139 25.39 -2.71 -4.92
N GLY A 140 25.27 -1.63 -5.70
CA GLY A 140 26.43 -1.00 -6.34
C GLY A 140 27.42 -0.39 -5.32
N PRO A 141 28.59 0.08 -5.76
CA PRO A 141 29.60 0.73 -4.91
C PRO A 141 29.01 1.86 -4.06
N ASP A 142 28.11 2.66 -4.63
CA ASP A 142 27.45 3.77 -3.95
C ASP A 142 26.46 3.32 -2.87
N ALA A 143 25.74 2.20 -3.09
CA ALA A 143 24.83 1.62 -2.10
C ALA A 143 25.61 1.08 -0.89
N ARG A 144 26.79 0.50 -1.12
CA ARG A 144 27.70 0.05 -0.05
C ARG A 144 28.20 1.22 0.79
N ILE A 145 28.63 2.31 0.16
CA ILE A 145 29.02 3.55 0.86
C ILE A 145 27.82 4.13 1.64
N VAL A 146 26.63 4.15 1.04
CA VAL A 146 25.39 4.60 1.71
C VAL A 146 25.08 3.75 2.95
N SER A 147 25.32 2.45 2.90
CA SER A 147 25.14 1.53 4.04
C SER A 147 26.20 1.72 5.13
N GLU A 148 27.47 1.82 4.74
CA GLU A 148 28.62 1.93 5.66
C GLU A 148 28.58 3.24 6.47
N TYR A 149 28.10 4.33 5.84
CA TYR A 149 27.97 5.64 6.47
C TYR A 149 26.55 5.96 6.99
N ARG A 150 25.62 4.98 7.02
CA ARG A 150 24.21 5.13 7.47
C ARG A 150 23.45 6.26 6.76
N LEU A 151 23.74 6.47 5.48
CA LEU A 151 23.22 7.59 4.72
C LEU A 151 21.75 7.42 4.27
N ALA A 152 21.21 6.18 4.31
CA ALA A 152 19.80 5.87 4.05
C ALA A 152 18.91 5.86 5.32
N GLY A 153 19.43 6.39 6.43
CA GLY A 153 18.78 6.36 7.74
C GLY A 153 19.28 5.22 8.63
N ASN A 154 18.98 5.30 9.93
CA ASN A 154 19.51 4.37 10.94
C ASN A 154 18.95 2.94 10.85
N TYR A 155 17.93 2.71 10.02
CA TYR A 155 17.19 1.45 9.93
C TYR A 155 17.32 0.76 8.57
N THR A 156 18.05 1.35 7.62
CA THR A 156 18.09 0.90 6.22
C THR A 156 19.44 0.31 5.86
N TYR A 157 19.44 -0.92 5.35
CA TYR A 157 20.60 -1.57 4.75
C TYR A 157 20.28 -2.03 3.33
N PRO A 158 20.83 -1.35 2.31
CA PRO A 158 20.63 -1.72 0.92
C PRO A 158 21.60 -2.85 0.52
N GLY A 159 21.51 -4.01 1.19
CA GLY A 159 22.23 -5.21 0.79
C GLY A 159 21.60 -5.84 -0.46
N ASP A 160 22.37 -6.70 -1.13
CA ASP A 160 21.87 -7.50 -2.25
C ASP A 160 20.58 -8.24 -1.85
N ALA A 161 19.59 -8.21 -2.71
CA ALA A 161 18.30 -8.84 -2.47
C ALA A 161 18.19 -10.21 -3.17
N PRO A 162 17.25 -11.06 -2.74
CA PRO A 162 16.92 -12.28 -3.47
C PRO A 162 16.20 -11.96 -4.78
N ASP A 163 16.11 -12.94 -5.66
CA ASP A 163 15.28 -12.86 -6.87
C ASP A 163 13.83 -12.52 -6.54
N ARG A 164 13.17 -11.78 -7.43
CA ARG A 164 11.83 -11.21 -7.19
C ARG A 164 10.67 -12.17 -7.38
N ARG A 165 10.96 -13.43 -7.74
CA ARG A 165 9.96 -14.47 -8.03
C ARG A 165 8.99 -14.76 -6.88
N TYR A 166 9.32 -14.40 -5.64
CA TYR A 166 8.37 -14.47 -4.51
C TYR A 166 7.20 -13.48 -4.65
N PHE A 167 7.34 -12.36 -5.37
CA PHE A 167 6.22 -11.49 -5.75
C PHE A 167 5.26 -12.22 -6.69
N VAL A 168 5.80 -12.96 -7.66
CA VAL A 168 5.01 -13.77 -8.61
C VAL A 168 4.27 -14.88 -7.87
N LEU A 169 4.94 -15.58 -6.95
CA LEU A 169 4.29 -16.56 -6.08
C LEU A 169 3.19 -15.93 -5.23
N ALA A 170 3.40 -14.72 -4.70
CA ALA A 170 2.36 -13.98 -3.98
C ALA A 170 1.17 -13.64 -4.88
N ALA A 171 1.40 -13.26 -6.13
CA ALA A 171 0.33 -12.98 -7.09
C ALA A 171 -0.49 -14.24 -7.41
N HIS A 172 0.15 -15.39 -7.62
CA HIS A 172 -0.55 -16.67 -7.77
C HIS A 172 -1.37 -17.03 -6.53
N ARG A 173 -0.81 -16.85 -5.32
CA ARG A 173 -1.54 -17.10 -4.07
C ARG A 173 -2.75 -16.18 -3.91
N LEU A 174 -2.63 -14.91 -4.31
CA LEU A 174 -3.74 -13.95 -4.28
C LEU A 174 -4.82 -14.31 -5.32
N ALA A 175 -4.44 -14.67 -6.55
CA ALA A 175 -5.37 -15.15 -7.58
C ALA A 175 -6.11 -16.42 -7.13
N ASN A 176 -5.40 -17.36 -6.50
CA ASN A 176 -5.98 -18.56 -5.93
C ASN A 176 -6.95 -18.23 -4.79
N LEU A 177 -6.60 -17.31 -3.89
CA LEU A 177 -7.49 -16.87 -2.81
C LEU A 177 -8.80 -16.27 -3.38
N ILE A 178 -8.69 -15.39 -4.37
CA ILE A 178 -9.85 -14.77 -5.05
C ILE A 178 -10.75 -15.83 -5.68
N SER A 179 -10.17 -16.81 -6.38
CA SER A 179 -10.93 -17.91 -6.99
C SER A 179 -11.56 -18.82 -5.93
N THR A 180 -10.80 -19.16 -4.88
CA THR A 180 -11.24 -20.04 -3.79
C THR A 180 -12.46 -19.46 -3.09
N ILE A 181 -12.46 -18.16 -2.78
CA ILE A 181 -13.61 -17.48 -2.17
C ILE A 181 -14.89 -17.75 -2.96
N ARG A 182 -14.82 -17.74 -4.29
CA ARG A 182 -15.98 -17.91 -5.18
C ARG A 182 -16.36 -19.37 -5.45
N GLU A 183 -15.47 -20.30 -5.11
CA GLU A 183 -15.63 -21.75 -5.33
C GLU A 183 -16.00 -22.50 -4.04
N ILE A 184 -15.99 -21.83 -2.89
CA ILE A 184 -16.46 -22.41 -1.63
C ILE A 184 -17.87 -22.97 -1.83
N LYS A 185 -18.07 -24.24 -1.47
CA LYS A 185 -19.38 -24.85 -1.42
C LYS A 185 -20.19 -24.17 -0.29
N PRO A 186 -21.32 -23.51 -0.59
CA PRO A 186 -22.15 -22.92 0.44
C PRO A 186 -22.74 -24.01 1.35
N THR A 187 -23.04 -23.64 2.60
CA THR A 187 -23.81 -24.50 3.50
C THR A 187 -25.27 -24.53 3.07
N ALA A 188 -26.02 -25.56 3.45
CA ALA A 188 -27.45 -25.66 3.12
C ALA A 188 -28.26 -24.43 3.58
N ALA A 189 -27.91 -23.87 4.74
CA ALA A 189 -28.51 -22.63 5.25
C ALA A 189 -28.14 -21.40 4.40
N ALA A 190 -26.91 -21.33 3.87
CA ALA A 190 -26.53 -20.25 2.96
C ALA A 190 -27.29 -20.39 1.62
N GLU A 191 -27.37 -21.61 1.08
CA GLU A 191 -28.11 -21.91 -0.15
C GLU A 191 -29.60 -21.56 -0.03
N SER A 192 -30.25 -21.87 1.09
CA SER A 192 -31.67 -21.56 1.31
C SER A 192 -31.95 -20.05 1.32
N HIS A 193 -30.94 -19.21 1.57
CA HIS A 193 -31.02 -17.76 1.48
C HIS A 193 -30.44 -17.20 0.18
N GLY A 194 -30.17 -18.03 -0.83
CA GLY A 194 -29.59 -17.59 -2.11
C GLY A 194 -28.15 -17.07 -1.98
N LEU A 195 -27.45 -17.36 -0.88
CA LEU A 195 -26.06 -16.98 -0.65
C LEU A 195 -25.14 -17.94 -1.41
N ASN A 196 -24.78 -17.58 -2.63
CA ASN A 196 -23.85 -18.35 -3.44
C ASN A 196 -22.48 -17.63 -3.53
N PRO A 197 -21.39 -18.23 -3.01
CA PRO A 197 -20.06 -17.65 -3.04
C PRO A 197 -19.58 -17.21 -4.43
N LYS A 198 -20.09 -17.84 -5.50
CA LYS A 198 -19.79 -17.45 -6.88
C LYS A 198 -20.18 -16.00 -7.21
N HIS A 199 -21.17 -15.46 -6.48
CA HIS A 199 -21.68 -14.10 -6.62
C HIS A 199 -21.05 -13.10 -5.64
N GLU A 200 -20.10 -13.55 -4.80
CA GLU A 200 -19.44 -12.64 -3.86
C GLU A 200 -18.64 -11.59 -4.60
N THR A 201 -18.68 -10.39 -4.02
CA THR A 201 -17.92 -9.23 -4.49
C THR A 201 -16.66 -9.11 -3.66
N ILE A 202 -15.53 -8.94 -4.35
CA ILE A 202 -14.21 -8.88 -3.71
C ILE A 202 -13.60 -7.51 -4.01
N THR A 203 -13.32 -6.76 -2.94
CA THR A 203 -12.50 -5.55 -3.01
C THR A 203 -11.11 -5.88 -2.50
N VAL A 204 -10.08 -5.60 -3.29
CA VAL A 204 -8.69 -5.67 -2.83
C VAL A 204 -8.17 -4.25 -2.62
N LEU A 205 -7.60 -4.02 -1.44
CA LEU A 205 -6.80 -2.83 -1.16
C LEU A 205 -5.33 -3.23 -1.23
N GLY A 206 -4.65 -2.78 -2.27
CA GLY A 206 -3.21 -2.92 -2.42
C GLY A 206 -2.52 -1.66 -1.91
N HIS A 207 -1.44 -1.83 -1.16
CA HIS A 207 -0.55 -0.73 -0.77
C HIS A 207 0.86 -1.01 -1.28
N SER A 208 1.52 0.02 -1.82
CA SER A 208 2.88 -0.07 -2.34
C SER A 208 3.06 -1.27 -3.29
N GLN A 209 4.10 -2.10 -3.16
CA GLN A 209 4.34 -3.28 -4.02
C GLN A 209 3.15 -4.25 -4.10
N GLY A 210 2.31 -4.32 -3.06
CA GLY A 210 1.09 -5.13 -3.05
C GLY A 210 0.11 -4.75 -4.16
N THR A 211 0.19 -3.51 -4.68
CA THR A 211 -0.60 -3.07 -5.83
C THR A 211 -0.19 -3.78 -7.11
N ILE A 212 1.12 -3.93 -7.39
CA ILE A 212 1.61 -4.60 -8.58
C ILE A 212 1.39 -6.12 -8.48
N ILE A 213 1.51 -6.69 -7.27
CA ILE A 213 1.14 -8.09 -7.01
C ILE A 213 -0.34 -8.31 -7.34
N THR A 214 -1.20 -7.35 -6.97
CA THR A 214 -2.64 -7.43 -7.28
C THR A 214 -2.91 -7.30 -8.78
N LEU A 215 -2.21 -6.39 -9.49
CA LEU A 215 -2.30 -6.28 -10.95
C LEU A 215 -1.91 -7.60 -11.64
N LEU A 216 -0.79 -8.21 -11.25
CA LEU A 216 -0.38 -9.52 -11.77
C LEU A 216 -1.38 -10.62 -11.41
N ALA A 217 -1.96 -10.61 -10.21
CA ALA A 217 -3.01 -11.56 -9.83
C ALA A 217 -4.25 -11.45 -10.73
N GLN A 218 -4.63 -10.24 -11.16
CA GLN A 218 -5.73 -10.07 -12.12
C GLN A 218 -5.38 -10.63 -13.50
N ALA A 219 -4.15 -10.38 -13.98
CA ALA A 219 -3.69 -10.97 -15.25
C ALA A 219 -3.70 -12.52 -15.20
N ILE A 220 -3.28 -13.12 -14.08
CA ILE A 220 -3.35 -14.58 -13.85
C ILE A 220 -4.80 -15.07 -13.88
N LEU A 221 -5.73 -14.38 -13.21
CA LEU A 221 -7.16 -14.75 -13.23
C LEU A 221 -7.72 -14.74 -14.66
N VAL A 222 -7.43 -13.68 -15.42
CA VAL A 222 -7.84 -13.57 -16.84
C VAL A 222 -7.28 -14.72 -17.67
N GLN A 223 -5.99 -15.02 -17.52
CA GLN A 223 -5.34 -16.13 -18.22
C GLN A 223 -6.00 -17.49 -17.90
N GLN A 224 -6.47 -17.67 -16.66
CA GLN A 224 -7.16 -18.87 -16.20
C GLN A 224 -8.66 -18.91 -16.55
N GLY A 225 -9.19 -17.89 -17.24
CA GLY A 225 -10.62 -17.76 -17.50
C GLY A 225 -11.46 -17.54 -16.24
N LYS A 226 -10.84 -17.02 -15.16
CA LYS A 226 -11.48 -16.72 -13.88
C LYS A 226 -11.86 -15.24 -13.82
N ARG A 227 -12.91 -14.95 -13.06
CA ARG A 227 -13.41 -13.58 -12.86
C ARG A 227 -12.38 -12.75 -12.07
N CYS A 228 -12.09 -11.53 -12.52
CA CYS A 228 -11.30 -10.54 -11.76
C CYS A 228 -12.01 -10.13 -10.46
N ILE A 229 -11.31 -9.39 -9.60
CA ILE A 229 -11.90 -8.69 -8.44
C ILE A 229 -12.90 -7.64 -8.89
N ASP A 230 -13.84 -7.30 -8.02
CA ASP A 230 -14.93 -6.37 -8.33
C ASP A 230 -14.54 -4.91 -8.09
N CYS A 231 -13.60 -4.66 -7.17
CA CYS A 231 -13.04 -3.34 -6.94
C CYS A 231 -11.57 -3.44 -6.56
N PHE A 232 -10.75 -2.58 -7.15
CA PHE A 232 -9.34 -2.46 -6.78
C PHE A 232 -9.03 -1.07 -6.26
N ILE A 233 -8.43 -0.97 -5.08
CA ILE A 233 -7.93 0.28 -4.50
C ILE A 233 -6.41 0.20 -4.45
N LEU A 234 -5.74 0.97 -5.30
CA LEU A 234 -4.31 1.18 -5.32
C LEU A 234 -3.98 2.35 -4.38
N VAL A 235 -3.16 2.08 -3.37
CA VAL A 235 -2.66 3.11 -2.45
C VAL A 235 -1.15 3.19 -2.60
N ASP A 236 -0.62 4.37 -2.91
CA ASP A 236 0.82 4.65 -2.98
C ASP A 236 1.59 3.63 -3.83
N THR A 237 1.03 3.30 -5.01
CA THR A 237 1.62 2.31 -5.93
C THR A 237 2.99 2.76 -6.48
N PRO A 238 4.01 1.89 -6.48
CA PRO A 238 5.26 2.14 -7.17
C PRO A 238 5.14 1.98 -8.68
N TYR A 239 3.99 1.55 -9.22
CA TYR A 239 3.82 1.35 -10.65
C TYR A 239 4.10 2.65 -11.42
N SER A 240 5.01 2.59 -12.39
CA SER A 240 5.42 3.76 -13.16
C SER A 240 4.77 3.77 -14.53
N LEU A 241 4.59 4.97 -15.09
CA LEU A 241 4.19 5.19 -16.48
C LEU A 241 5.32 5.81 -17.32
N TYR A 242 6.53 5.85 -16.78
CA TYR A 242 7.69 6.46 -17.41
C TYR A 242 8.77 5.42 -17.63
N ASP A 243 9.59 5.62 -18.65
CA ASP A 243 10.87 4.93 -18.74
C ASP A 243 11.79 5.43 -17.62
N THR A 244 12.35 4.52 -16.84
CA THR A 244 13.12 4.82 -15.62
C THR A 244 14.40 4.02 -15.63
N ASP A 245 15.46 4.56 -15.05
CA ASP A 245 16.76 3.89 -15.01
C ASP A 245 16.65 2.52 -14.33
N GLY A 246 17.31 1.51 -14.91
CA GLY A 246 17.30 0.14 -14.41
C GLY A 246 16.02 -0.66 -14.68
N CYS A 247 15.04 -0.11 -15.39
CA CYS A 247 13.82 -0.81 -15.80
C CYS A 247 13.97 -1.42 -17.20
N SER A 248 13.47 -2.65 -17.39
CA SER A 248 13.50 -3.34 -18.69
C SER A 248 12.35 -2.97 -19.63
N GLN A 249 11.42 -2.12 -19.17
CA GLN A 249 10.14 -1.83 -19.82
C GLN A 249 10.01 -0.37 -20.24
N THR A 250 9.47 -0.15 -21.44
CA THR A 250 9.20 1.19 -21.98
C THR A 250 7.98 1.84 -21.32
N ALA A 251 7.83 3.16 -21.48
CA ALA A 251 6.67 3.90 -20.98
C ALA A 251 5.37 3.40 -21.63
N HIS A 252 5.40 3.14 -22.94
CA HIS A 252 4.24 2.59 -23.66
C HIS A 252 3.83 1.23 -23.12
N ALA A 253 4.78 0.30 -22.95
CA ALA A 253 4.49 -1.05 -22.47
C ALA A 253 3.85 -1.03 -21.06
N LYS A 254 4.36 -0.15 -20.18
CA LYS A 254 3.79 0.07 -18.84
C LYS A 254 2.39 0.66 -18.90
N LEU A 255 2.17 1.73 -19.67
CA LEU A 255 0.83 2.32 -19.82
C LEU A 255 -0.17 1.31 -20.38
N LYS A 256 0.21 0.60 -21.46
CA LYS A 256 -0.65 -0.41 -22.09
C LYS A 256 -1.00 -1.54 -21.11
N THR A 257 -0.02 -2.06 -20.37
CA THR A 257 -0.25 -3.11 -19.37
C THR A 257 -1.24 -2.67 -18.30
N LEU A 258 -1.10 -1.45 -17.75
CA LEU A 258 -2.04 -0.91 -16.78
C LEU A 258 -3.45 -0.78 -17.39
N VAL A 259 -3.56 -0.22 -18.59
CA VAL A 259 -4.83 -0.01 -19.29
C VAL A 259 -5.54 -1.34 -19.55
N ASP A 260 -4.81 -2.36 -20.02
CA ASP A 260 -5.37 -3.68 -20.32
C ASP A 260 -5.88 -4.37 -19.05
N ILE A 261 -5.11 -4.36 -17.97
CA ILE A 261 -5.54 -4.96 -16.69
C ILE A 261 -6.73 -4.21 -16.09
N VAL A 262 -6.69 -2.87 -16.09
CA VAL A 262 -7.84 -2.05 -15.65
C VAL A 262 -9.07 -2.38 -16.47
N ASN A 263 -8.94 -2.48 -17.79
CA ASN A 263 -10.03 -2.86 -18.68
C ASN A 263 -10.60 -4.24 -18.31
N GLU A 264 -9.77 -5.25 -18.06
CA GLU A 264 -10.24 -6.58 -17.67
C GLU A 264 -11.00 -6.58 -16.33
N VAL A 265 -10.57 -5.75 -15.38
CA VAL A 265 -11.27 -5.59 -14.09
C VAL A 265 -12.62 -4.88 -14.25
N THR A 266 -12.72 -3.92 -15.19
CA THR A 266 -13.86 -3.00 -15.23
C THR A 266 -14.82 -3.19 -16.41
N LYS A 267 -14.45 -3.92 -17.46
CA LYS A 267 -15.26 -4.07 -18.69
C LYS A 267 -16.60 -4.74 -18.48
N THR A 268 -16.74 -5.57 -17.45
CA THR A 268 -17.99 -6.27 -17.12
C THR A 268 -18.23 -6.22 -15.62
N PRO A 269 -18.74 -5.08 -15.09
CA PRO A 269 -19.13 -4.99 -13.68
C PRO A 269 -20.11 -6.10 -13.32
N TYR A 270 -19.85 -6.84 -12.25
CA TYR A 270 -20.64 -8.01 -11.89
C TYR A 270 -21.92 -7.61 -11.14
N THR A 271 -23.01 -7.34 -11.88
CA THR A 271 -24.23 -6.72 -11.30
C THR A 271 -25.10 -7.64 -10.44
N ILE A 272 -24.74 -8.92 -10.29
CA ILE A 272 -25.49 -9.89 -9.49
C ILE A 272 -24.85 -10.04 -8.10
N PRO A 273 -25.63 -9.98 -7.01
CA PRO A 273 -27.05 -9.62 -6.95
C PRO A 273 -27.30 -8.14 -7.25
N GLU A 274 -28.49 -7.81 -7.74
CA GLU A 274 -28.90 -6.43 -7.92
C GLU A 274 -28.94 -5.72 -6.56
N LEU A 275 -28.70 -4.40 -6.53
CA LEU A 275 -28.66 -3.66 -5.25
C LEU A 275 -29.99 -3.76 -4.47
N ALA A 276 -31.12 -3.90 -5.17
CA ALA A 276 -32.43 -4.11 -4.56
C ALA A 276 -32.53 -5.45 -3.81
N GLU A 277 -31.82 -6.47 -4.28
CA GLU A 277 -31.80 -7.79 -3.65
C GLU A 277 -30.87 -7.84 -2.43
N LEU A 278 -30.06 -6.79 -2.21
CA LEU A 278 -29.17 -6.66 -1.06
C LEU A 278 -29.82 -5.99 0.15
N LEU A 279 -31.04 -5.47 0.00
CA LEU A 279 -31.69 -4.68 1.05
C LEU A 279 -32.05 -5.52 2.29
N VAL A 280 -32.08 -4.87 3.45
CA VAL A 280 -32.61 -5.51 4.67
C VAL A 280 -34.07 -5.89 4.44
N GLY A 281 -34.41 -7.16 4.61
CA GLY A 281 -35.77 -7.68 4.40
C GLY A 281 -36.03 -8.29 3.02
N HIS A 282 -35.07 -8.23 2.09
CA HIS A 282 -35.17 -9.05 0.88
C HIS A 282 -35.01 -10.54 1.22
N GLU A 283 -35.78 -11.41 0.56
CA GLU A 283 -35.81 -12.85 0.84
C GLU A 283 -34.50 -13.58 0.51
N LYS A 284 -33.74 -13.06 -0.45
CA LYS A 284 -32.44 -13.59 -0.90
C LYS A 284 -31.28 -12.71 -0.46
N TYR A 285 -30.09 -13.30 -0.43
CA TYR A 285 -28.78 -12.69 -0.14
C TYR A 285 -28.58 -12.18 1.29
N GLY A 286 -29.48 -12.50 2.21
CA GLY A 286 -29.30 -12.38 3.65
C GLY A 286 -29.23 -10.96 4.21
N GLY A 287 -29.71 -9.95 3.48
CA GLY A 287 -29.70 -8.54 3.90
C GLY A 287 -28.28 -7.97 4.08
N ARG A 288 -27.69 -7.45 3.00
CA ARG A 288 -26.31 -6.87 2.99
C ARG A 288 -26.29 -5.35 3.01
N THR A 289 -27.41 -4.76 3.36
CA THR A 289 -27.53 -3.37 3.79
C THR A 289 -28.44 -3.33 5.01
N GLY A 290 -28.41 -2.23 5.74
CA GLY A 290 -29.37 -1.92 6.79
C GLY A 290 -30.57 -1.14 6.24
N SER A 291 -31.47 -0.74 7.13
CA SER A 291 -32.74 -0.06 6.77
C SER A 291 -32.57 1.35 6.23
N GLY A 292 -31.39 1.94 6.40
CA GLY A 292 -31.04 3.25 5.84
C GLY A 292 -30.67 3.24 4.35
N TRP A 293 -30.72 2.08 3.67
CA TRP A 293 -30.24 1.92 2.29
C TRP A 293 -31.37 1.58 1.32
N THR A 294 -31.19 2.06 0.09
CA THR A 294 -31.99 1.78 -1.09
C THR A 294 -31.03 1.60 -2.28
N PRO A 295 -31.50 1.13 -3.44
CA PRO A 295 -30.64 1.01 -4.63
C PRO A 295 -30.07 2.35 -5.13
N LYS A 296 -30.60 3.48 -4.66
CA LYS A 296 -30.23 4.82 -5.12
C LYS A 296 -29.51 5.65 -4.05
N GLN A 297 -29.76 5.39 -2.77
CA GLN A 297 -29.30 6.23 -1.67
C GLN A 297 -29.02 5.42 -0.41
N GLY A 298 -28.07 5.90 0.40
CA GLY A 298 -27.80 5.45 1.75
C GLY A 298 -27.89 6.58 2.77
N LYS A 299 -28.01 6.23 4.06
CA LYS A 299 -28.04 7.17 5.18
C LYS A 299 -26.99 6.82 6.22
N ARG A 300 -26.27 7.82 6.72
CA ARG A 300 -25.34 7.65 7.85
C ARG A 300 -25.42 8.84 8.81
N ARG A 301 -24.90 8.67 10.01
CA ARG A 301 -24.69 9.81 10.92
C ARG A 301 -23.52 10.66 10.45
N ASP A 302 -23.59 11.95 10.69
CA ASP A 302 -22.46 12.86 10.52
C ASP A 302 -21.31 12.53 11.50
N LYS A 303 -20.15 13.19 11.34
CA LYS A 303 -19.00 13.01 12.26
C LYS A 303 -19.35 13.30 13.72
N SER A 304 -20.38 14.11 13.99
CA SER A 304 -20.85 14.43 15.34
C SER A 304 -21.74 13.34 15.96
N GLY A 305 -22.24 12.40 15.14
CA GLY A 305 -23.20 11.38 15.55
C GLY A 305 -24.63 11.90 15.70
N LYS A 306 -24.88 13.20 15.54
CA LYS A 306 -26.16 13.84 15.88
C LYS A 306 -27.11 13.92 14.71
N ASN A 307 -26.61 14.21 13.51
CA ASN A 307 -27.45 14.45 12.33
C ASN A 307 -27.39 13.29 11.35
N TRP A 308 -28.50 13.04 10.66
CA TRP A 308 -28.53 12.11 9.53
C TRP A 308 -28.15 12.81 8.24
N ILE A 309 -27.29 12.16 7.46
CA ILE A 309 -26.89 12.58 6.13
C ILE A 309 -27.35 11.51 5.14
N THR A 310 -28.02 11.95 4.07
CA THR A 310 -28.36 11.11 2.91
C THR A 310 -27.32 11.33 1.81
N PHE A 311 -26.90 10.26 1.16
CA PHE A 311 -25.93 10.28 0.07
C PHE A 311 -26.32 9.25 -0.99
N ASP A 312 -25.79 9.40 -2.20
CA ASP A 312 -26.07 8.48 -3.31
C ASP A 312 -25.44 7.10 -3.03
N GLU A 313 -26.18 6.03 -3.30
CA GLU A 313 -25.66 4.65 -3.16
C GLU A 313 -24.54 4.44 -4.18
N ARG A 314 -23.46 3.80 -3.73
CA ARG A 314 -22.26 3.58 -4.53
C ARG A 314 -22.06 2.11 -4.77
N ASP A 315 -22.33 1.72 -6.00
CA ASP A 315 -21.91 0.41 -6.50
C ASP A 315 -20.44 0.46 -6.90
N ASN A 316 -19.57 -0.19 -6.12
CA ASN A 316 -18.14 -0.22 -6.39
C ASN A 316 -17.73 -1.31 -7.39
N ARG A 317 -18.67 -2.11 -7.91
CA ARG A 317 -18.37 -3.21 -8.83
C ARG A 317 -17.86 -2.68 -10.18
N GLY A 318 -16.82 -3.34 -10.69
CA GLY A 318 -16.09 -2.97 -11.89
C GLY A 318 -15.41 -1.60 -11.79
N LYS A 319 -14.74 -1.29 -10.68
CA LYS A 319 -14.02 -0.01 -10.51
C LYS A 319 -12.59 -0.18 -10.03
N VAL A 320 -11.73 0.74 -10.45
CA VAL A 320 -10.34 0.85 -10.00
C VAL A 320 -10.10 2.25 -9.47
N TYR A 321 -9.58 2.36 -8.25
CA TYR A 321 -9.26 3.61 -7.60
C TYR A 321 -7.76 3.73 -7.36
N LEU A 322 -7.13 4.79 -7.83
CA LEU A 322 -5.81 5.24 -7.41
C LEU A 322 -5.95 6.30 -6.33
N TYR A 323 -5.39 6.03 -5.17
CA TYR A 323 -5.13 7.02 -4.14
C TYR A 323 -3.63 7.30 -4.14
N PHE A 324 -3.26 8.53 -4.49
CA PHE A 324 -1.88 8.98 -4.56
C PHE A 324 -1.62 10.09 -3.55
N CYS A 325 -0.40 10.13 -3.02
CA CYS A 325 0.06 11.05 -1.99
C CYS A 325 1.31 11.80 -2.48
N PRO A 326 1.20 13.10 -2.83
CA PRO A 326 2.36 13.91 -3.25
C PRO A 326 3.45 14.07 -2.18
N GLU A 327 3.12 13.83 -0.91
CA GLU A 327 4.04 13.80 0.22
C GLU A 327 4.77 12.45 0.37
N ASP A 328 4.36 11.41 -0.36
CA ASP A 328 5.05 10.13 -0.32
C ASP A 328 6.41 10.20 -1.03
N THR A 329 7.49 10.08 -0.26
CA THR A 329 8.87 10.01 -0.75
C THR A 329 9.28 8.60 -1.09
N VAL A 330 8.50 7.60 -0.69
CA VAL A 330 8.82 6.20 -0.88
C VAL A 330 8.79 5.93 -2.38
N VAL A 331 7.64 6.04 -3.03
CA VAL A 331 7.55 5.74 -4.46
C VAL A 331 7.94 6.92 -5.37
N GLY A 332 8.48 8.00 -4.78
CA GLY A 332 8.91 9.24 -5.44
C GLY A 332 10.33 9.24 -6.04
N LEU A 333 11.12 8.20 -5.79
CA LEU A 333 12.50 8.05 -6.29
C LEU A 333 12.56 8.09 -7.83
N LYS A 334 13.65 8.61 -8.42
CA LYS A 334 13.82 8.70 -9.89
C LYS A 334 13.66 7.36 -10.61
N ASP A 335 14.32 6.33 -10.09
CA ASP A 335 14.32 4.98 -10.66
C ASP A 335 12.96 4.26 -10.47
N MET A 336 12.08 4.82 -9.64
CA MET A 336 10.73 4.29 -9.39
C MET A 336 9.69 5.12 -10.13
N ARG A 337 9.58 6.41 -9.82
CA ARG A 337 8.63 7.38 -10.37
C ARG A 337 7.19 6.87 -10.37
N GLY A 338 6.77 6.33 -9.22
CA GLY A 338 5.48 5.67 -9.07
C GLY A 338 4.30 6.63 -9.12
N ILE A 339 3.21 6.24 -9.80
CA ILE A 339 1.97 7.03 -9.82
C ILE A 339 1.29 7.13 -8.45
N GLY A 340 1.75 6.36 -7.45
CA GLY A 340 1.40 6.54 -6.04
C GLY A 340 1.86 7.85 -5.42
N THR A 341 2.97 8.43 -5.89
CA THR A 341 3.40 9.79 -5.50
C THR A 341 2.86 10.81 -6.50
N PHE A 342 2.95 10.50 -7.79
CA PHE A 342 2.78 11.50 -8.84
C PHE A 342 1.36 11.62 -9.41
N GLY A 343 0.47 10.67 -9.14
CA GLY A 343 -0.80 10.52 -9.83
C GLY A 343 -0.65 10.15 -11.31
N VAL A 344 -1.75 9.85 -11.99
CA VAL A 344 -1.77 9.66 -13.45
C VAL A 344 -1.87 11.05 -14.11
N PRO A 345 -0.85 11.48 -14.87
CA PRO A 345 -0.92 12.73 -15.64
C PRO A 345 -1.80 12.57 -16.88
N ASP A 346 -2.21 13.69 -17.49
CA ASP A 346 -2.98 13.66 -18.74
C ASP A 346 -2.19 13.00 -19.86
N THR A 347 -0.90 13.29 -19.93
CA THR A 347 0.02 12.68 -20.90
C THR A 347 1.28 12.17 -20.24
N VAL A 348 1.90 11.16 -20.87
CA VAL A 348 3.23 10.66 -20.55
C VAL A 348 4.11 10.70 -21.81
N PRO A 349 5.45 10.80 -21.68
CA PRO A 349 6.34 10.75 -22.84
C PRO A 349 6.15 9.45 -23.63
N GLY A 350 6.22 9.54 -24.96
CA GLY A 350 6.33 8.35 -25.80
C GLY A 350 7.73 7.72 -25.69
N ASP A 351 7.88 6.52 -26.25
CA ASP A 351 9.13 5.78 -26.18
C ASP A 351 10.19 6.37 -27.13
N VAL A 352 11.33 6.77 -26.57
CA VAL A 352 12.46 7.28 -27.34
C VAL A 352 13.18 6.10 -28.00
N THR A 353 13.35 6.14 -29.31
CA THR A 353 14.05 5.09 -30.09
C THR A 353 15.14 5.70 -30.95
N ASP A 354 15.97 4.88 -31.61
CA ASP A 354 16.97 5.38 -32.54
C ASP A 354 16.36 6.08 -33.75
N GLN A 355 15.21 5.59 -34.22
CA GLN A 355 14.47 6.16 -35.34
C GLN A 355 13.59 7.36 -34.93
N ASN A 356 13.18 7.43 -33.66
CA ASN A 356 12.32 8.50 -33.15
C ASN A 356 12.84 9.04 -31.81
N LYS A 357 13.69 10.07 -31.89
CA LYS A 357 14.28 10.72 -30.71
C LYS A 357 13.31 11.69 -29.99
N LYS A 358 12.16 12.02 -30.61
CA LYS A 358 11.15 12.95 -30.06
C LYS A 358 9.73 12.42 -30.32
N PRO A 359 9.35 11.31 -29.66
CA PRO A 359 8.03 10.72 -29.86
C PRO A 359 6.93 11.64 -29.34
N ALA A 360 5.74 11.53 -29.95
CA ALA A 360 4.55 12.20 -29.44
C ALA A 360 4.20 11.69 -28.03
N ALA A 361 3.68 12.57 -27.19
CA ALA A 361 3.20 12.18 -25.87
C ALA A 361 1.96 11.29 -25.98
N MET A 362 1.84 10.31 -25.09
CA MET A 362 0.72 9.36 -25.03
C MET A 362 -0.34 9.86 -24.05
N PRO A 363 -1.64 9.77 -24.38
CA PRO A 363 -2.72 10.31 -23.57
C PRO A 363 -3.11 9.35 -22.41
N ALA A 364 -2.31 9.36 -21.34
CA ALA A 364 -2.39 8.40 -20.24
C ALA A 364 -3.71 8.45 -19.46
N MET A 365 -4.16 9.63 -19.01
CA MET A 365 -5.41 9.72 -18.25
C MET A 365 -6.62 9.41 -19.15
N ASP A 366 -6.61 9.81 -20.42
CA ASP A 366 -7.69 9.53 -21.35
C ASP A 366 -7.85 8.03 -21.65
N ALA A 367 -6.74 7.29 -21.70
CA ALA A 367 -6.76 5.84 -21.87
C ALA A 367 -7.43 5.11 -20.69
N LEU A 368 -7.48 5.74 -19.50
CA LEU A 368 -7.99 5.15 -18.27
C LEU A 368 -9.37 5.69 -17.85
N LYS A 369 -9.63 7.00 -17.98
CA LYS A 369 -10.81 7.68 -17.40
C LYS A 369 -12.15 7.11 -17.91
N GLY A 370 -12.19 6.62 -19.15
CA GLY A 370 -13.37 5.96 -19.74
C GLY A 370 -13.58 4.51 -19.27
N LYS A 371 -12.62 3.92 -18.55
CA LYS A 371 -12.62 2.52 -18.11
C LYS A 371 -12.98 2.36 -16.63
N ARG A 372 -13.73 3.30 -16.06
CA ARG A 372 -14.08 3.31 -14.62
C ARG A 372 -12.83 3.27 -13.72
N PHE A 373 -11.75 3.90 -14.20
CA PHE A 373 -10.57 4.22 -13.41
C PHE A 373 -10.74 5.61 -12.81
N PHE A 374 -10.50 5.71 -11.52
CA PHE A 374 -10.69 6.91 -10.75
C PHE A 374 -9.42 7.21 -9.97
N GLN A 375 -8.95 8.44 -9.96
CA GLN A 375 -7.87 8.88 -9.08
C GLN A 375 -8.34 9.94 -8.08
N ARG A 376 -7.77 9.88 -6.88
CA ARG A 376 -7.98 10.81 -5.78
C ARG A 376 -6.63 11.18 -5.18
N MET A 377 -6.47 12.46 -4.89
CA MET A 377 -5.29 12.97 -4.20
C MET A 377 -5.53 12.91 -2.69
N TRP A 378 -4.65 12.21 -1.99
CA TRP A 378 -4.65 12.08 -0.54
C TRP A 378 -3.51 12.95 -0.01
N THR A 379 -3.81 14.19 0.38
CA THR A 379 -2.79 15.17 0.81
C THR A 379 -3.28 15.98 2.00
N ARG A 380 -2.37 16.41 2.87
CA ARG A 380 -2.67 17.35 3.96
C ARG A 380 -2.59 18.81 3.50
N MET A 381 -2.06 19.03 2.31
CA MET A 381 -1.76 20.35 1.80
C MET A 381 -3.00 21.04 1.22
N GLU A 382 -2.98 22.36 1.19
CA GLU A 382 -4.05 23.18 0.63
C GLU A 382 -3.78 23.47 -0.85
N ARG A 383 -4.84 23.55 -1.66
CA ARG A 383 -4.73 23.76 -3.12
C ARG A 383 -5.71 24.83 -3.55
N ASP A 384 -5.25 25.70 -4.45
CA ASP A 384 -6.13 26.58 -5.19
C ASP A 384 -6.79 25.78 -6.32
N ARG A 385 -7.98 25.25 -6.05
CA ARG A 385 -8.72 24.40 -6.99
C ARG A 385 -9.50 25.21 -8.02
N ASN A 386 -9.79 26.47 -7.70
CA ASN A 386 -10.64 27.34 -8.51
C ASN A 386 -9.84 28.36 -9.31
N GLY A 387 -8.53 28.49 -9.05
CA GLY A 387 -7.66 29.50 -9.66
C GLY A 387 -7.92 30.91 -9.12
N ASP A 388 -8.54 31.05 -7.94
CA ASP A 388 -8.92 32.33 -7.34
C ASP A 388 -7.89 32.87 -6.33
N GLY A 389 -6.76 32.18 -6.20
CA GLY A 389 -5.69 32.50 -5.25
C GLY A 389 -6.03 32.14 -3.81
N ARG A 390 -7.07 31.35 -3.55
CA ARG A 390 -7.48 30.93 -2.18
C ARG A 390 -7.30 29.43 -2.01
N PRO A 391 -6.14 28.98 -1.49
CA PRO A 391 -5.94 27.58 -1.16
C PRO A 391 -6.95 27.09 -0.12
N ASP A 392 -7.48 25.89 -0.35
CA ASP A 392 -8.32 25.18 0.63
C ASP A 392 -7.89 23.70 0.69
N ARG A 393 -8.32 23.00 1.73
CA ARG A 393 -8.01 21.59 1.95
C ARG A 393 -8.48 20.74 0.78
N VAL A 394 -7.65 19.78 0.41
CA VAL A 394 -8.01 18.78 -0.60
C VAL A 394 -8.83 17.68 0.07
N LEU A 395 -10.15 17.85 0.04
CA LEU A 395 -11.07 16.84 0.55
C LEU A 395 -11.23 15.67 -0.43
N VAL A 396 -11.25 14.46 0.10
CA VAL A 396 -11.56 13.23 -0.63
C VAL A 396 -13.05 13.21 -0.94
N GLY A 397 -13.41 13.10 -2.22
CA GLY A 397 -14.82 13.08 -2.62
C GLY A 397 -15.38 14.41 -3.09
N THR A 398 -14.53 15.35 -3.47
CA THR A 398 -15.00 16.58 -4.11
C THR A 398 -15.39 16.33 -5.57
N ALA A 399 -16.16 17.24 -6.17
CA ALA A 399 -16.53 17.16 -7.58
C ALA A 399 -15.28 17.04 -8.49
N PRO A 400 -15.36 16.27 -9.59
CA PRO A 400 -14.25 16.09 -10.51
C PRO A 400 -13.66 17.41 -11.01
N ALA A 401 -12.35 17.55 -10.93
CA ALA A 401 -11.64 18.76 -11.32
C ALA A 401 -10.17 18.48 -11.64
N HIS A 402 -9.56 19.36 -12.42
CA HIS A 402 -8.10 19.42 -12.49
C HIS A 402 -7.59 20.14 -11.24
N VAL A 403 -6.70 19.51 -10.49
CA VAL A 403 -6.15 20.07 -9.24
C VAL A 403 -4.63 20.17 -9.37
N PRO A 404 -4.01 21.31 -9.00
CA PRO A 404 -2.55 21.40 -9.00
C PRO A 404 -1.96 20.43 -7.99
N VAL A 405 -0.89 19.73 -8.37
CA VAL A 405 -0.19 18.81 -7.44
C VAL A 405 0.75 19.57 -6.52
N ARG A 406 1.35 20.65 -7.02
CA ARG A 406 2.25 21.57 -6.29
C ARG A 406 1.86 23.02 -6.59
N MET A 407 1.79 23.84 -5.56
CA MET A 407 1.66 25.31 -5.68
C MET A 407 3.01 25.96 -6.03
N GLN A 408 2.99 27.25 -6.35
CA GLN A 408 4.17 28.02 -6.83
C GLN A 408 5.24 28.22 -5.75
N ASP A 409 4.86 28.19 -4.48
CA ASP A 409 5.71 28.37 -3.30
C ASP A 409 6.22 27.05 -2.70
N GLU A 410 5.58 25.92 -3.03
CA GLU A 410 6.00 24.59 -2.57
C GLU A 410 7.31 24.12 -3.23
N ARG A 411 8.08 23.30 -2.53
CA ARG A 411 9.22 22.58 -3.12
C ARG A 411 8.75 21.55 -4.16
N LEU A 412 9.56 21.36 -5.21
CA LEU A 412 9.24 20.44 -6.31
C LEU A 412 9.55 18.97 -6.03
N THR A 413 10.40 18.64 -5.07
CA THR A 413 10.60 17.23 -4.71
C THR A 413 9.42 16.71 -3.87
N PRO A 414 9.13 15.41 -3.91
CA PRO A 414 8.31 14.71 -2.93
C PRO A 414 8.73 14.94 -1.49
N GLY A 415 7.77 14.78 -0.58
CA GLY A 415 7.99 14.79 0.87
C GLY A 415 7.87 16.14 1.58
N PRO A 416 7.90 16.09 2.92
CA PRO A 416 7.87 17.28 3.75
C PRO A 416 9.15 18.11 3.59
N GLU A 417 9.02 19.42 3.76
CA GLU A 417 10.11 20.38 3.57
C GLU A 417 11.09 20.42 4.75
N ARG A 418 10.63 20.10 5.98
CA ARG A 418 11.50 20.00 7.18
C ARG A 418 11.10 18.81 8.08
N GLY A 419 12.08 18.13 8.69
CA GLY A 419 11.86 17.31 9.88
C GLY A 419 12.13 18.14 11.14
N ARG A 420 11.37 17.93 12.23
CA ARG A 420 11.59 18.60 13.52
C ARG A 420 12.92 18.22 14.18
N SER A 421 13.41 17.01 13.91
CA SER A 421 14.83 16.64 14.03
C SER A 421 15.67 17.42 13.00
N MET A 422 15.89 18.72 13.24
CA MET A 422 16.92 19.51 12.57
C MET A 422 18.31 19.24 13.15
N MET A 423 18.59 17.97 13.49
CA MET A 423 19.91 17.37 13.42
C MET A 423 19.93 16.14 12.49
N GLY A 424 18.87 15.94 11.69
CA GLY A 424 18.99 15.22 10.43
C GLY A 424 19.94 16.02 9.54
N SER A 425 21.18 15.56 9.42
CA SER A 425 22.29 16.29 8.81
C SER A 425 21.87 16.94 7.48
N ALA A 426 22.38 18.14 7.20
CA ALA A 426 22.16 18.80 5.91
C ALA A 426 22.43 17.85 4.72
N ALA A 427 23.36 16.90 4.89
CA ALA A 427 23.62 15.82 3.97
C ALA A 427 22.41 14.92 3.68
N ALA A 428 21.60 14.51 4.67
CA ALA A 428 20.41 13.67 4.44
C ALA A 428 19.32 14.41 3.64
N LYS A 429 19.15 15.73 3.87
CA LYS A 429 18.21 16.58 3.11
C LYS A 429 18.65 16.78 1.67
N THR A 430 19.92 17.11 1.44
CA THR A 430 20.49 17.25 0.09
C THR A 430 20.44 15.93 -0.67
N LYS A 431 20.67 14.79 0.00
CA LYS A 431 20.65 13.45 -0.62
C LYS A 431 19.24 13.01 -1.02
N ASN A 432 18.24 13.19 -0.15
CA ASN A 432 16.85 12.94 -0.54
C ASN A 432 16.43 13.81 -1.72
N ALA A 433 16.92 15.05 -1.84
CA ALA A 433 16.62 15.87 -3.02
C ALA A 433 17.24 15.32 -4.32
N LEU A 434 18.40 14.67 -4.25
CA LEU A 434 19.12 14.16 -5.42
C LEU A 434 18.52 12.86 -5.98
N LEU A 435 17.95 12.01 -5.10
CA LEU A 435 17.37 10.71 -5.47
C LEU A 435 15.91 10.77 -5.89
N GLN A 436 15.21 11.87 -5.57
CA GLN A 436 13.79 12.01 -5.84
C GLN A 436 13.55 12.65 -7.21
N GLU A 437 12.49 12.20 -7.89
CA GLU A 437 12.03 12.86 -9.10
C GLU A 437 11.26 14.13 -8.75
N ASN A 438 11.45 15.20 -9.53
CA ASN A 438 10.76 16.45 -9.28
C ASN A 438 9.37 16.45 -9.93
N PHE A 439 8.40 16.99 -9.19
CA PHE A 439 7.18 17.50 -9.78
C PHE A 439 7.50 18.66 -10.72
N ALA A 440 6.77 18.76 -11.82
CA ALA A 440 6.75 19.99 -12.62
C ALA A 440 5.92 21.06 -11.88
N ARG A 441 6.34 22.33 -11.99
CA ARG A 441 5.58 23.49 -11.48
C ARG A 441 4.19 23.52 -12.10
N ASN A 442 3.18 23.82 -11.28
CA ASN A 442 1.79 24.01 -11.71
C ASN A 442 1.23 22.81 -12.50
N ASN A 443 1.80 21.62 -12.29
CA ASN A 443 1.33 20.42 -12.95
C ASN A 443 -0.02 20.00 -12.36
N MET A 444 -1.00 19.76 -13.21
CA MET A 444 -2.37 19.45 -12.83
C MET A 444 -2.63 17.95 -12.90
N ARG A 445 -3.53 17.45 -12.04
CA ARG A 445 -4.07 16.09 -12.15
C ARG A 445 -5.57 16.15 -12.26
N PHE A 446 -6.11 15.39 -13.20
CA PHE A 446 -7.55 15.20 -13.26
C PHE A 446 -8.01 14.28 -12.12
N ILE A 447 -8.49 14.87 -11.04
CA ILE A 447 -9.11 14.17 -9.93
C ILE A 447 -10.54 13.85 -10.35
N ASN A 448 -10.78 12.60 -10.75
CA ASN A 448 -12.05 12.18 -11.34
C ASN A 448 -12.86 11.22 -10.47
N GLY A 449 -12.38 10.91 -9.26
CA GLY A 449 -13.14 10.08 -8.32
C GLY A 449 -14.49 10.69 -7.97
N GLU A 450 -15.51 9.84 -7.88
CA GLU A 450 -16.90 10.24 -7.65
C GLU A 450 -17.06 11.13 -6.42
N GLU A 451 -18.00 12.06 -6.48
CA GLU A 451 -18.29 12.94 -5.37
C GLU A 451 -18.83 12.14 -4.16
N LEU A 452 -18.41 12.53 -2.96
CA LEU A 452 -18.94 12.04 -1.69
C LEU A 452 -19.75 13.16 -1.06
N LYS A 453 -20.89 12.82 -0.45
CA LYS A 453 -21.79 13.80 0.16
C LYS A 453 -21.87 13.55 1.67
N PRO A 454 -21.23 14.40 2.50
CA PRO A 454 -20.21 15.40 2.15
C PRO A 454 -18.85 14.77 1.82
N PRO A 455 -17.94 15.52 1.18
CA PRO A 455 -16.55 15.12 1.04
C PRO A 455 -15.88 14.98 2.42
N CYS A 456 -14.78 14.23 2.49
CA CYS A 456 -14.13 13.87 3.75
C CYS A 456 -12.68 14.35 3.78
N ASP A 457 -12.24 14.85 4.94
CA ASP A 457 -10.82 15.10 5.16
C ASP A 457 -10.01 13.79 5.04
N PRO A 458 -8.84 13.84 4.40
CA PRO A 458 -7.88 12.75 4.44
C PRO A 458 -7.28 12.59 5.84
N GLU A 459 -7.28 11.38 6.40
CA GLU A 459 -6.53 11.03 7.61
C GLU A 459 -5.13 10.52 7.21
N LEU A 460 -4.10 11.32 7.47
CA LEU A 460 -2.70 11.08 7.07
C LEU A 460 -1.71 11.15 8.24
N TYR A 461 -2.18 11.29 9.47
CA TYR A 461 -1.32 11.43 10.64
C TYR A 461 -1.00 10.09 11.29
N GLY A 462 -1.89 9.09 11.15
CA GLY A 462 -1.61 7.71 11.53
C GLY A 462 -1.12 7.58 12.98
N GLY A 463 0.09 7.04 13.14
CA GLY A 463 0.76 6.81 14.44
C GLY A 463 1.78 7.90 14.84
N GLU A 464 1.76 9.07 14.21
CA GLU A 464 2.63 10.20 14.58
C GLU A 464 2.45 10.58 16.06
N VAL A 465 3.53 10.50 16.83
CA VAL A 465 3.57 10.99 18.23
C VAL A 465 3.82 12.50 18.27
N VAL A 466 4.53 13.03 17.27
CA VAL A 466 4.60 14.46 16.98
C VAL A 466 3.95 14.67 15.63
N ARG A 467 2.77 15.28 15.63
CA ARG A 467 1.98 15.50 14.43
C ARG A 467 2.70 16.44 13.46
N GLY A 468 2.89 15.97 12.23
CA GLY A 468 3.40 16.78 11.11
C GLY A 468 2.28 17.58 10.43
N GLY A 469 2.59 18.17 9.28
CA GLY A 469 1.60 18.82 8.42
C GLY A 469 1.93 20.26 8.03
N PRO A 470 1.02 20.88 7.26
CA PRO A 470 1.19 22.24 6.76
C PRO A 470 1.25 23.23 7.93
N ARG A 471 2.04 24.29 7.75
CA ARG A 471 2.07 25.44 8.67
C ARG A 471 1.66 26.69 7.88
N PRO A 472 0.78 27.55 8.41
CA PRO A 472 0.46 28.81 7.75
C PRO A 472 1.73 29.59 7.39
N GLY A 473 1.90 29.92 6.11
CA GLY A 473 3.07 30.66 5.60
C GLY A 473 4.40 29.89 5.58
N HIS A 474 4.40 28.57 5.80
CA HIS A 474 5.62 27.77 5.82
C HIS A 474 5.45 26.35 5.25
N ALA A 475 6.49 25.87 4.59
CA ALA A 475 6.99 24.50 4.52
C ALA A 475 6.27 23.42 5.37
N ASP A 476 5.75 22.37 4.69
CA ASP A 476 5.25 21.12 5.31
C ASP A 476 6.32 20.49 6.21
N VAL A 477 5.87 19.89 7.31
CA VAL A 477 6.76 19.28 8.31
C VAL A 477 6.44 17.80 8.45
N ALA A 478 7.49 16.98 8.45
CA ALA A 478 7.37 15.55 8.74
C ALA A 478 6.86 15.37 10.18
N GLY A 479 5.91 14.47 10.39
CA GLY A 479 5.65 13.99 11.74
C GLY A 479 6.76 13.07 12.22
N GLU A 480 6.71 12.76 13.52
CA GLU A 480 7.64 11.83 14.14
C GLU A 480 6.87 10.65 14.71
N VAL A 481 7.45 9.45 14.57
CA VAL A 481 6.92 8.21 15.14
C VAL A 481 7.93 7.65 16.15
N THR A 482 7.44 7.03 17.21
CA THR A 482 8.31 6.29 18.14
C THR A 482 8.78 5.01 17.45
N PRO A 483 10.10 4.73 17.35
CA PRO A 483 10.58 3.46 16.82
C PRO A 483 10.05 2.29 17.66
N ASP A 484 9.33 1.38 17.02
CA ASP A 484 8.90 0.15 17.65
C ASP A 484 10.03 -0.90 17.72
N ASP A 485 9.77 -2.02 18.39
CA ASP A 485 10.82 -3.02 18.65
C ASP A 485 11.28 -3.73 17.36
N VAL A 486 10.42 -3.78 16.32
CA VAL A 486 10.83 -4.26 14.98
C VAL A 486 11.79 -3.27 14.33
N SER A 487 11.48 -1.97 14.37
CA SER A 487 12.36 -0.91 13.88
C SER A 487 13.72 -0.95 14.59
N GLN A 488 13.73 -1.17 15.91
CA GLN A 488 14.97 -1.33 16.67
C GLN A 488 15.76 -2.58 16.23
N ASN A 489 15.09 -3.72 16.05
CA ASN A 489 15.72 -4.95 15.55
C ASN A 489 16.34 -4.78 14.16
N LEU A 490 15.65 -4.06 13.26
CA LEU A 490 16.19 -3.69 11.95
C LEU A 490 17.50 -2.90 12.06
N ALA A 491 17.55 -1.88 12.93
CA ALA A 491 18.78 -1.12 13.16
C ALA A 491 19.92 -1.97 13.75
N LEU A 492 19.59 -2.98 14.56
CA LEU A 492 20.59 -3.81 15.22
C LEU A 492 21.20 -4.86 14.29
N GLY A 493 20.37 -5.52 13.48
CA GLY A 493 20.78 -6.67 12.66
C GLY A 493 21.33 -6.32 11.27
N ASN A 494 21.19 -5.08 10.82
CA ASN A 494 21.71 -4.62 9.55
C ASN A 494 23.19 -4.22 9.67
N ARG A 495 24.13 -5.08 9.20
CA ARG A 495 25.58 -4.81 9.08
C ARG A 495 26.30 -5.72 8.10
#